data_AF-A0A0W1G4G1-F1
#
_entry.id   AF-A0A0W1G4G1-F1
#
_cell.length_a   1.000
_cell.length_b   1.000
_cell.length_c   1.000
_cell.angle_alpha   90.00
_cell.angle_beta   90.00
_cell.angle_gamma   90.00
#
_symmetry.space_group_name_H-M   'P 1'
#
loop_
_entity.id
_entity.type
_entity.pdbx_description
1 polymer ?
#
loop_
_entity_poly.entity_id
_entity_poly.type
_entity_poly.pdbx_seq_one_letter_code
_entity_poly.pdbx_strand_id
1 'polypeptide(L)'
;MSARRTIARAIMRRLRRDRRGAVLVEMAFTVPLLVLLGFGGIEIANLVLVHTRVSQIALGAADNASRIATGDSLSQPIIREIDINEVFSGVEKQARNMDFERRGRVILSSLERNTDGGQWIHWQRCYGDLGVQSSFGAAGDGATGNAFPGMGPTGKEVTAAAGTAVMFVEVYYDYQPLLYGKWLGSQRIHTTAAFNVREARDLREGFNPTPTGTVASCT
;
A
#
# COMPACT_ATOMS: atom_id res chain seq x y z
N MET A 1 80.27 -15.37 -0.62
CA MET A 1 79.16 -15.63 -1.58
C MET A 1 78.11 -16.67 -1.13
N SER A 2 78.45 -17.66 -0.28
CA SER A 2 77.53 -18.75 0.11
C SER A 2 76.33 -18.32 0.98
N ALA A 3 76.53 -17.52 2.03
CA ALA A 3 75.48 -17.12 2.97
C ALA A 3 74.31 -16.34 2.32
N ARG A 4 74.59 -15.48 1.33
CA ARG A 4 73.55 -14.74 0.58
C ARG A 4 72.63 -15.66 -0.23
N ARG A 5 73.16 -16.76 -0.78
CA ARG A 5 72.35 -17.75 -1.53
C ARG A 5 71.42 -18.55 -0.61
N THR A 6 71.83 -18.83 0.62
CA THR A 6 71.03 -19.57 1.61
C THR A 6 69.86 -18.72 2.13
N ILE A 7 70.10 -17.44 2.42
CA ILE A 7 69.06 -16.49 2.86
C ILE A 7 68.02 -16.29 1.74
N ALA A 8 68.46 -16.11 0.49
CA ALA A 8 67.55 -15.96 -0.65
C ALA A 8 66.65 -17.20 -0.86
N ARG A 9 67.20 -18.42 -0.72
CA ARG A 9 66.41 -19.67 -0.79
C ARG A 9 65.41 -19.81 0.37
N ALA A 10 65.77 -19.37 1.57
CA ALA A 10 64.89 -19.39 2.73
C ALA A 10 63.72 -18.41 2.58
N ILE A 11 63.97 -17.20 2.07
CA ILE A 11 62.95 -16.20 1.76
C ILE A 11 62.01 -16.71 0.65
N MET A 12 62.55 -17.27 -0.43
CA MET A 12 61.74 -17.82 -1.53
C MET A 12 60.85 -18.99 -1.06
N ARG A 13 61.35 -19.86 -0.18
CA ARG A 13 60.55 -20.93 0.44
C ARG A 13 59.47 -20.39 1.39
N ARG A 14 59.74 -19.29 2.11
CA ARG A 14 58.74 -18.62 2.96
C ARG A 14 57.63 -18.00 2.13
N LEU A 15 57.97 -17.24 1.08
CA LEU A 15 56.99 -16.68 0.13
C LEU A 15 56.15 -17.78 -0.54
N ARG A 16 56.79 -18.88 -0.98
CA ARG A 16 56.06 -20.01 -1.61
C ARG A 16 55.17 -20.81 -0.65
N ARG A 17 55.35 -20.65 0.67
CA ARG A 17 54.50 -21.25 1.71
C ARG A 17 53.48 -20.26 2.27
N ASP A 18 53.54 -18.98 1.89
CA ASP A 18 52.63 -17.97 2.42
C ASP A 18 51.27 -18.05 1.72
N ARG A 19 50.26 -18.49 2.48
CA ARG A 19 48.86 -18.60 2.02
C ARG A 19 48.04 -17.33 2.28
N ARG A 20 48.58 -16.36 3.01
CA ARG A 20 47.83 -15.14 3.39
C ARG A 20 47.48 -14.29 2.17
N GLY A 21 48.35 -14.25 1.16
CA GLY A 21 48.09 -13.57 -0.11
C GLY A 21 46.94 -14.20 -0.90
N ALA A 22 46.79 -15.53 -0.86
CA ALA A 22 45.69 -16.23 -1.52
C ALA A 22 44.34 -15.91 -0.85
N VAL A 23 44.31 -15.91 0.49
CA VAL A 23 43.11 -15.54 1.27
C VAL A 23 42.66 -14.10 0.97
N LEU A 24 43.60 -13.16 0.82
CA LEU A 24 43.28 -11.79 0.42
C LEU A 24 42.59 -11.72 -0.93
N VAL A 25 43.06 -12.48 -1.92
CA VAL A 25 42.48 -12.52 -3.27
C VAL A 25 41.12 -13.22 -3.28
N GLU A 26 41.00 -14.37 -2.59
CA GLU A 26 39.72 -15.08 -2.44
C GLU A 26 38.66 -14.22 -1.75
N MET A 27 39.04 -13.50 -0.69
CA MET A 27 38.14 -12.58 0.02
C MET A 27 37.76 -11.37 -0.86
N ALA A 28 38.70 -10.85 -1.65
CA ALA A 28 38.43 -9.75 -2.57
C ALA A 28 37.36 -10.08 -3.63
N PHE A 29 37.26 -11.35 -4.04
CA PHE A 29 36.20 -11.79 -4.97
C PHE A 29 34.91 -12.24 -4.28
N THR A 30 35.00 -12.87 -3.10
CA THR A 30 33.81 -13.40 -2.41
C THR A 30 33.03 -12.33 -1.64
N VAL A 31 33.70 -11.36 -1.01
CA VAL A 31 33.01 -10.30 -0.23
C VAL A 31 32.04 -9.49 -1.09
N PRO A 32 32.41 -8.99 -2.29
CA PRO A 32 31.46 -8.24 -3.12
C PRO A 32 30.21 -9.05 -3.46
N LEU A 33 30.36 -10.35 -3.75
CA LEU A 33 29.22 -11.23 -4.02
C LEU A 33 28.33 -11.42 -2.79
N LEU A 34 28.94 -11.65 -1.62
CA LEU A 34 28.21 -11.80 -0.36
C LEU A 34 27.49 -10.51 0.04
N VAL A 35 28.12 -9.34 -0.19
CA VAL A 35 27.51 -8.03 0.04
C VAL A 35 26.31 -7.81 -0.88
N LEU A 36 26.44 -8.13 -2.17
CA LEU A 36 25.33 -8.03 -3.12
C LEU A 36 24.16 -8.92 -2.72
N LEU A 37 24.42 -10.18 -2.33
CA LEU A 37 23.39 -11.09 -1.86
C LEU A 37 22.75 -10.61 -0.56
N GLY A 38 23.53 -10.12 0.40
CA GLY A 38 23.04 -9.61 1.67
C GLY A 38 22.14 -8.39 1.48
N PHE A 39 22.60 -7.41 0.70
CA PHE A 39 21.84 -6.21 0.40
C PHE A 39 20.60 -6.49 -0.46
N GLY A 40 20.72 -7.35 -1.48
CA GLY A 40 19.57 -7.78 -2.27
C GLY A 40 18.51 -8.48 -1.42
N GLY A 41 18.93 -9.34 -0.48
CA GLY A 41 18.03 -10.01 0.45
C GLY A 41 17.30 -9.03 1.39
N ILE A 42 18.01 -8.05 1.94
CA ILE A 42 17.43 -7.01 2.80
C ILE A 42 16.41 -6.16 2.02
N GLU A 43 16.73 -5.77 0.79
CA GLU A 43 15.86 -4.95 -0.04
C GLU A 43 14.56 -5.70 -0.41
N ILE A 44 14.68 -6.98 -0.81
CA ILE A 44 13.50 -7.83 -1.10
C ILE A 44 12.66 -8.02 0.17
N ALA A 45 13.28 -8.28 1.31
CA ALA A 45 12.56 -8.41 2.57
C ALA A 45 11.81 -7.11 2.93
N ASN A 46 12.44 -5.95 2.74
CA ASN A 46 11.77 -4.67 2.94
C ASN A 46 10.60 -4.46 1.98
N LEU A 47 10.76 -4.80 0.70
CA LEU A 47 9.67 -4.70 -0.29
C LEU A 47 8.45 -5.54 0.12
N VAL A 48 8.67 -6.78 0.55
CA VAL A 48 7.60 -7.67 1.03
C VAL A 48 6.92 -7.11 2.29
N LEU A 49 7.70 -6.58 3.24
CA LEU A 49 7.16 -5.95 4.45
C LEU A 49 6.29 -4.72 4.12
N VAL A 50 6.73 -3.88 3.19
CA VAL A 50 5.95 -2.72 2.74
C VAL A 50 4.67 -3.17 2.04
N HIS A 51 4.72 -4.16 1.14
CA HIS A 51 3.52 -4.74 0.52
C HIS A 51 2.50 -5.22 1.56
N THR A 52 2.99 -5.87 2.62
CA THR A 52 2.15 -6.36 3.72
C THR A 52 1.52 -5.20 4.48
N ARG A 53 2.30 -4.18 4.84
CA ARG A 53 1.80 -2.98 5.54
C ARG A 53 0.75 -2.23 4.71
N VAL A 54 1.00 -2.01 3.42
CA VAL A 54 0.05 -1.37 2.50
C VAL A 54 -1.25 -2.18 2.41
N SER A 55 -1.17 -3.51 2.37
CA SER A 55 -2.35 -4.38 2.39
C SER A 55 -3.12 -4.30 3.70
N GLN A 56 -2.43 -4.22 4.85
CA GLN A 56 -3.08 -4.03 6.15
C GLN A 56 -3.74 -2.66 6.27
N ILE A 57 -3.14 -1.60 5.72
CA ILE A 57 -3.75 -0.27 5.64
C ILE A 57 -5.07 -0.34 4.85
N ALA A 58 -5.08 -0.99 3.69
CA ALA A 58 -6.28 -1.14 2.88
C ALA A 58 -7.38 -1.91 3.62
N LEU A 59 -7.04 -3.06 4.22
CA LEU A 59 -7.96 -3.88 5.00
C LEU A 59 -8.51 -3.12 6.21
N GLY A 60 -7.64 -2.43 6.95
CA GLY A 60 -8.02 -1.65 8.13
C GLY A 60 -8.90 -0.45 7.78
N ALA A 61 -8.57 0.26 6.70
CA ALA A 61 -9.39 1.37 6.21
C ALA A 61 -10.79 0.90 5.79
N ALA A 62 -10.86 -0.19 5.02
CA ALA A 62 -12.14 -0.76 4.56
C ALA A 62 -12.98 -1.32 5.73
N ASP A 63 -12.36 -2.03 6.68
CA ASP A 63 -13.07 -2.53 7.87
C ASP A 63 -13.58 -1.39 8.76
N ASN A 64 -12.74 -0.40 9.06
CA ASN A 64 -13.15 0.78 9.84
C ASN A 64 -14.27 1.55 9.14
N ALA A 65 -14.16 1.78 7.83
CA ALA A 65 -15.21 2.43 7.04
C ALA A 65 -16.52 1.63 7.07
N SER A 66 -16.46 0.29 7.01
CA SER A 66 -17.65 -0.58 7.03
C SER A 66 -18.41 -0.56 8.36
N ARG A 67 -17.75 -0.11 9.44
CA ARG A 67 -18.28 -0.04 10.80
C ARG A 67 -18.71 1.35 11.24
N ILE A 68 -18.51 2.38 10.40
CA ILE A 68 -19.04 3.72 10.69
C ILE A 68 -20.56 3.63 10.88
N ALA A 69 -21.02 3.80 12.10
CA ALA A 69 -22.45 3.92 12.38
C ALA A 69 -22.62 5.02 13.40
N THR A 70 -23.20 6.13 12.98
CA THR A 70 -23.54 7.22 13.89
C THR A 70 -25.00 7.56 13.69
N GLY A 71 -25.83 7.21 14.66
CA GLY A 71 -27.27 7.41 14.61
C GLY A 71 -27.93 7.04 15.93
N ASP A 72 -29.13 7.58 16.15
CA ASP A 72 -30.01 7.16 17.23
C ASP A 72 -30.60 5.78 16.90
N SER A 73 -30.96 4.98 17.91
CA SER A 73 -31.47 3.60 17.72
C SER A 73 -32.79 3.52 16.93
N LEU A 74 -33.37 4.68 16.61
CA LEU A 74 -34.65 4.88 15.95
C LEU A 74 -34.53 5.21 14.45
N SER A 75 -33.32 5.47 13.93
CA SER A 75 -33.08 5.86 12.52
C SER A 75 -31.80 5.23 11.97
N GLN A 76 -31.76 4.92 10.67
CA GLN A 76 -30.52 4.41 10.06
C GLN A 76 -29.42 5.49 10.12
N PRO A 77 -28.21 5.17 10.61
CA PRO A 77 -27.09 6.10 10.66
C PRO A 77 -26.72 6.66 9.28
N ILE A 78 -26.43 7.97 9.24
CA ILE A 78 -25.93 8.67 8.05
C ILE A 78 -24.41 8.88 8.24
N ILE A 79 -23.64 8.72 7.16
CA ILE A 79 -22.18 8.94 7.18
C ILE A 79 -21.89 10.44 7.29
N ARG A 80 -20.90 10.83 8.10
CA ARG A 80 -20.40 12.21 8.18
C ARG A 80 -18.96 12.30 7.71
N GLU A 81 -18.55 13.49 7.28
CA GLU A 81 -17.16 13.75 6.90
C GLU A 81 -16.18 13.49 8.05
N ILE A 82 -16.58 13.78 9.29
CA ILE A 82 -15.74 13.52 10.47
C ILE A 82 -15.44 12.02 10.64
N ASP A 83 -16.42 11.15 10.37
CA ASP A 83 -16.23 9.70 10.53
C ASP A 83 -15.25 9.16 9.48
N ILE A 84 -15.28 9.72 8.27
CA ILE A 84 -14.31 9.41 7.22
C ILE A 84 -12.92 9.93 7.59
N ASN A 85 -12.84 11.16 8.11
CA ASN A 85 -11.57 11.73 8.55
C ASN A 85 -10.94 10.93 9.71
N GLU A 86 -11.75 10.31 10.57
CA GLU A 86 -11.26 9.36 11.59
C GLU A 86 -10.70 8.08 10.97
N VAL A 87 -11.31 7.54 9.90
CA VAL A 87 -10.74 6.42 9.14
C VAL A 87 -9.37 6.80 8.57
N PHE A 88 -9.23 7.99 7.98
CA PHE A 88 -7.96 8.46 7.43
C PHE A 88 -6.92 8.78 8.50
N SER A 89 -7.34 9.31 9.65
CA SER A 89 -6.47 9.46 10.82
C SER A 89 -5.97 8.09 11.30
N GLY A 90 -6.80 7.05 11.20
CA GLY A 90 -6.41 5.66 11.43
C GLY A 90 -5.37 5.16 10.42
N VAL A 91 -5.53 5.49 9.14
CA VAL A 91 -4.55 5.19 8.07
C VAL A 91 -3.22 5.86 8.37
N GLU A 92 -3.20 7.16 8.68
CA GLU A 92 -1.99 7.90 9.02
C GLU A 92 -1.23 7.24 10.18
N LYS A 93 -1.97 6.86 11.24
CA LYS A 93 -1.40 6.16 12.40
C LYS A 93 -0.83 4.77 12.06
N GLN A 94 -1.44 4.04 11.14
CA GLN A 94 -0.95 2.73 10.68
C GLN A 94 0.26 2.85 9.76
N ALA A 95 0.29 3.90 8.94
CA ALA A 95 1.34 4.16 7.97
C ALA A 95 2.52 4.96 8.56
N ARG A 96 2.63 5.04 9.90
CA ARG A 96 3.74 5.72 10.57
C ARG A 96 5.08 5.18 10.09
N ASN A 97 6.02 6.10 9.83
CA ASN A 97 7.35 5.82 9.26
C ASN A 97 7.36 5.32 7.81
N MET A 98 6.30 5.55 7.03
CA MET A 98 6.27 5.27 5.59
C MET A 98 6.22 6.52 4.72
N ASP A 99 6.26 7.73 5.29
CA ASP A 99 6.05 8.98 4.52
C ASP A 99 4.80 8.91 3.62
N PHE A 100 3.74 8.28 4.16
CA PHE A 100 2.59 7.85 3.36
C PHE A 100 1.81 9.02 2.79
N GLU A 101 1.68 10.13 3.53
CA GLU A 101 1.00 11.32 3.04
C GLU A 101 1.60 11.80 1.72
N ARG A 102 2.94 11.84 1.60
CA ARG A 102 3.61 12.34 0.39
C ARG A 102 3.74 11.31 -0.72
N ARG A 103 3.80 10.02 -0.37
CA ARG A 103 4.15 8.93 -1.31
C ARG A 103 3.02 7.95 -1.58
N GLY A 104 1.91 8.08 -0.87
CA GLY A 104 0.76 7.20 -0.95
C GLY A 104 -0.53 7.95 -1.20
N ARG A 105 -1.55 7.18 -1.57
CA ARG A 105 -2.93 7.65 -1.65
C ARG A 105 -3.88 6.51 -1.30
N VAL A 106 -4.78 6.79 -0.37
CA VAL A 106 -5.95 5.96 -0.10
C VAL A 106 -7.13 6.57 -0.82
N ILE A 107 -7.90 5.76 -1.53
CA ILE A 107 -9.17 6.13 -2.16
C ILE A 107 -10.24 5.24 -1.54
N LEU A 108 -11.12 5.83 -0.75
CA LEU A 108 -12.28 5.15 -0.16
C LEU A 108 -13.51 5.47 -0.99
N SER A 109 -14.18 4.43 -1.49
CA SER A 109 -15.37 4.51 -2.32
C SER A 109 -16.55 3.80 -1.66
N SER A 110 -17.75 4.39 -1.77
CA SER A 110 -19.00 3.67 -1.50
C SER A 110 -19.56 3.08 -2.77
N LEU A 111 -19.46 1.76 -2.89
CA LEU A 111 -20.07 1.00 -3.95
C LEU A 111 -21.48 0.58 -3.52
N GLU A 112 -22.47 0.95 -4.31
CA GLU A 112 -23.88 0.75 -4.00
C GLU A 112 -24.65 0.24 -5.23
N ARG A 113 -25.93 -0.11 -5.04
CA ARG A 113 -26.85 -0.39 -6.15
C ARG A 113 -27.72 0.84 -6.43
N ASN A 114 -27.74 1.31 -7.67
CA ASN A 114 -28.58 2.42 -8.10
C ASN A 114 -30.07 2.00 -8.20
N THR A 115 -30.94 2.95 -8.53
CA THR A 115 -32.40 2.73 -8.64
C THR A 115 -32.79 1.82 -9.81
N ASP A 116 -31.96 1.75 -10.84
CA ASP A 116 -32.19 0.95 -12.05
C ASP A 116 -31.70 -0.50 -11.89
N GLY A 117 -31.14 -0.85 -10.73
CA GLY A 117 -30.61 -2.17 -10.42
C GLY A 117 -29.15 -2.39 -10.85
N GLY A 118 -28.49 -1.37 -11.40
CA GLY A 118 -27.05 -1.36 -11.70
C GLY A 118 -26.19 -1.00 -10.49
N GLN A 119 -24.88 -1.18 -10.62
CA GLN A 119 -23.91 -0.77 -9.60
C GLN A 119 -23.50 0.69 -9.82
N TRP A 120 -23.07 1.39 -8.78
CA TRP A 120 -22.50 2.73 -8.91
C TRP A 120 -21.57 3.10 -7.77
N ILE A 121 -20.68 4.06 -8.03
CA ILE A 121 -19.83 4.69 -7.02
C ILE A 121 -20.57 5.91 -6.49
N HIS A 122 -21.24 5.79 -5.35
CA HIS A 122 -22.07 6.88 -4.83
C HIS A 122 -21.21 8.08 -4.39
N TRP A 123 -20.11 7.83 -3.69
CA TRP A 123 -19.16 8.86 -3.28
C TRP A 123 -17.75 8.30 -3.14
N GLN A 124 -16.76 9.20 -3.18
CA GLN A 124 -15.35 8.88 -2.94
C GLN A 124 -14.69 9.92 -2.05
N ARG A 125 -13.78 9.49 -1.19
CA ARG A 125 -12.91 10.33 -0.37
C ARG A 125 -11.48 9.83 -0.43
N CYS A 126 -10.52 10.75 -0.38
CA CYS A 126 -9.11 10.44 -0.56
C CYS A 126 -8.23 11.01 0.54
N TYR A 127 -7.13 10.30 0.82
CA TYR A 127 -6.08 10.77 1.72
C TYR A 127 -4.70 10.50 1.10
N GLY A 128 -3.81 11.51 1.16
CA GLY A 128 -2.47 11.47 0.59
C GLY A 128 -2.33 12.25 -0.72
N ASP A 129 -1.11 12.74 -0.95
CA ASP A 129 -0.71 13.68 -2.00
C ASP A 129 -0.35 12.99 -3.33
N LEU A 130 -0.27 11.66 -3.35
CA LEU A 130 0.10 10.95 -4.57
C LEU A 130 -0.98 11.18 -5.63
N GLY A 131 -0.64 11.85 -6.74
CA GLY A 131 -1.59 12.21 -7.81
C GLY A 131 -2.04 11.02 -8.66
N VAL A 132 -2.84 10.12 -8.08
CA VAL A 132 -3.47 8.97 -8.74
C VAL A 132 -4.97 9.01 -8.57
N GLN A 133 -5.67 8.62 -9.62
CA GLN A 133 -7.13 8.48 -9.64
C GLN A 133 -7.52 7.02 -9.41
N SER A 134 -8.77 6.79 -9.02
CA SER A 134 -9.32 5.43 -8.89
C SER A 134 -9.18 4.68 -10.20
N SER A 135 -8.79 3.41 -10.12
CA SER A 135 -8.71 2.52 -11.28
C SER A 135 -10.08 2.04 -11.77
N PHE A 136 -11.14 2.27 -10.98
CA PHE A 136 -12.49 1.75 -11.23
C PHE A 136 -13.50 2.82 -11.63
N GLY A 137 -13.22 4.10 -11.40
CA GLY A 137 -14.10 5.20 -11.78
C GLY A 137 -14.15 6.32 -10.75
N ALA A 138 -14.79 7.41 -11.11
CA ALA A 138 -15.03 8.55 -10.24
C ALA A 138 -16.35 8.40 -9.45
N ALA A 139 -16.51 9.20 -8.40
CA ALA A 139 -17.80 9.38 -7.75
C ALA A 139 -18.87 9.80 -8.78
N GLY A 140 -20.02 9.13 -8.77
CA GLY A 140 -21.13 9.29 -9.70
C GLY A 140 -21.12 8.29 -10.86
N ASP A 141 -20.03 7.56 -11.11
CA ASP A 141 -19.98 6.58 -12.18
C ASP A 141 -20.98 5.44 -11.92
N GLY A 142 -21.79 5.13 -12.93
CA GLY A 142 -22.86 4.13 -12.84
C GLY A 142 -24.16 4.64 -12.20
N ALA A 143 -24.32 5.94 -11.92
CA ALA A 143 -25.52 6.47 -11.24
C ALA A 143 -26.87 6.08 -11.88
N THR A 144 -26.88 5.77 -13.18
CA THR A 144 -28.06 5.29 -13.90
C THR A 144 -27.71 4.10 -14.79
N GLY A 145 -28.73 3.30 -15.13
CA GLY A 145 -28.60 2.10 -15.95
C GLY A 145 -27.86 0.96 -15.24
N ASN A 146 -27.32 0.02 -16.01
CA ASN A 146 -26.68 -1.21 -15.51
C ASN A 146 -25.32 -1.49 -16.16
N ALA A 147 -24.71 -0.48 -16.79
CA ALA A 147 -23.47 -0.64 -17.54
C ALA A 147 -22.22 -0.71 -16.64
N PHE A 148 -22.28 -0.13 -15.44
CA PHE A 148 -21.17 -0.22 -14.48
C PHE A 148 -21.21 -1.61 -13.79
N PRO A 149 -20.18 -2.45 -13.97
CA PRO A 149 -20.22 -3.84 -13.52
C PRO A 149 -19.94 -4.03 -12.03
N GLY A 150 -19.40 -3.01 -11.35
CA GLY A 150 -18.87 -3.08 -9.99
C GLY A 150 -17.39 -2.70 -9.93
N MET A 151 -16.73 -2.99 -8.81
CA MET A 151 -15.32 -2.61 -8.58
C MET A 151 -14.46 -3.85 -8.34
N GLY A 152 -13.24 -3.88 -8.89
CA GLY A 152 -12.31 -5.00 -8.77
C GLY A 152 -11.82 -5.52 -10.12
N PRO A 153 -10.99 -6.57 -10.13
CA PRO A 153 -10.46 -7.15 -11.36
C PRO A 153 -11.58 -7.60 -12.30
N THR A 154 -11.38 -7.44 -13.60
CA THR A 154 -12.35 -7.84 -14.61
C THR A 154 -12.78 -9.30 -14.44
N GLY A 155 -14.08 -9.54 -14.37
CA GLY A 155 -14.70 -10.86 -14.14
C GLY A 155 -14.68 -11.33 -12.68
N LYS A 156 -14.23 -10.49 -11.75
CA LYS A 156 -14.24 -10.72 -10.29
C LYS A 156 -14.65 -9.45 -9.54
N GLU A 157 -15.55 -8.69 -10.14
CA GLU A 157 -16.07 -7.46 -9.58
C GLU A 157 -16.83 -7.75 -8.29
N VAL A 158 -16.57 -6.93 -7.28
CA VAL A 158 -17.40 -6.83 -6.10
C VAL A 158 -18.64 -6.01 -6.48
N THR A 159 -19.81 -6.44 -6.01
CA THR A 159 -21.10 -5.79 -6.22
C THR A 159 -21.82 -5.63 -4.89
N ALA A 160 -22.48 -4.51 -4.69
CA ALA A 160 -23.39 -4.28 -3.57
C ALA A 160 -24.75 -4.93 -3.80
N ALA A 161 -25.33 -5.46 -2.72
CA ALA A 161 -26.71 -5.90 -2.71
C ALA A 161 -27.66 -4.70 -2.58
N ALA A 162 -28.95 -4.91 -2.85
CA ALA A 162 -29.95 -3.87 -2.70
C ALA A 162 -30.05 -3.40 -1.24
N GLY A 163 -30.01 -2.08 -1.02
CA GLY A 163 -30.14 -1.50 0.33
C GLY A 163 -28.91 -1.70 1.22
N THR A 164 -27.78 -2.14 0.67
CA THR A 164 -26.49 -2.19 1.35
C THR A 164 -25.42 -1.48 0.53
N ALA A 165 -24.27 -1.23 1.16
CA ALA A 165 -23.10 -0.65 0.52
C ALA A 165 -21.87 -1.52 0.78
N VAL A 166 -20.90 -1.44 -0.14
CA VAL A 166 -19.57 -2.01 0.01
C VAL A 166 -18.58 -0.86 0.12
N MET A 167 -17.84 -0.82 1.22
CA MET A 167 -16.71 0.09 1.36
C MET A 167 -15.53 -0.50 0.59
N PHE A 168 -15.24 0.09 -0.57
CA PHE A 168 -14.16 -0.34 -1.44
C PHE A 168 -12.98 0.64 -1.31
N VAL A 169 -11.83 0.12 -0.93
CA VAL A 169 -10.61 0.91 -0.71
C VAL A 169 -9.55 0.50 -1.71
N GLU A 170 -8.98 1.49 -2.40
CA GLU A 170 -7.73 1.37 -3.14
C GLU A 170 -6.62 2.06 -2.34
N VAL A 171 -5.46 1.41 -2.23
CA VAL A 171 -4.27 2.03 -1.66
C VAL A 171 -3.14 1.94 -2.66
N TYR A 172 -2.62 3.12 -3.01
CA TYR A 172 -1.44 3.29 -3.83
C TYR A 172 -0.28 3.75 -2.96
N TYR A 173 0.91 3.21 -3.19
CA TYR A 173 2.10 3.63 -2.48
C TYR A 173 3.34 3.50 -3.35
N ASP A 174 4.07 4.60 -3.53
CA ASP A 174 5.37 4.59 -4.19
C ASP A 174 6.43 4.06 -3.21
N TYR A 175 6.99 2.89 -3.51
CA TYR A 175 7.95 2.21 -2.64
C TYR A 175 9.23 3.04 -2.43
N GLN A 176 9.81 2.95 -1.24
CA GLN A 176 11.10 3.55 -0.90
C GLN A 176 12.14 2.46 -0.65
N PRO A 177 13.15 2.34 -1.53
CA PRO A 177 14.30 1.47 -1.29
C PRO A 177 15.07 1.85 -0.03
N LEU A 178 15.63 0.85 0.66
CA LEU A 178 16.53 1.08 1.79
C LEU A 178 17.98 1.26 1.33
N LEU A 179 18.36 0.54 0.28
CA LEU A 179 19.75 0.44 -0.17
C LEU A 179 19.94 1.10 -1.54
N TYR A 180 21.21 1.32 -1.91
CA TYR A 180 21.66 2.20 -3.00
C TYR A 180 20.86 2.06 -4.31
N GLY A 181 20.09 3.10 -4.62
CA GLY A 181 19.47 3.32 -5.94
C GLY A 181 18.22 2.48 -6.23
N LYS A 182 17.46 2.90 -7.25
CA LYS A 182 16.29 2.18 -7.76
C LYS A 182 16.71 0.95 -8.59
N TRP A 183 17.53 0.05 -8.06
CA TRP A 183 17.95 -1.15 -8.79
C TRP A 183 16.75 -2.04 -9.17
N LEU A 184 15.73 -2.10 -8.31
CA LEU A 184 14.43 -2.71 -8.60
C LEU A 184 13.49 -1.82 -9.45
N GLY A 185 13.97 -0.67 -9.94
CA GLY A 185 13.15 0.34 -10.61
C GLY A 185 12.23 1.10 -9.66
N SER A 186 11.38 1.96 -10.23
CA SER A 186 10.26 2.54 -9.49
C SER A 186 9.19 1.47 -9.31
N GLN A 187 8.90 1.09 -8.07
CA GLN A 187 7.85 0.15 -7.73
C GLN A 187 6.68 0.94 -7.12
N ARG A 188 5.51 0.86 -7.77
CA ARG A 188 4.25 1.35 -7.21
C ARG A 188 3.43 0.16 -6.76
N ILE A 189 3.09 0.17 -5.48
CA ILE A 189 2.25 -0.85 -4.88
C ILE A 189 0.81 -0.38 -5.02
N HIS A 190 -0.04 -1.21 -5.60
CA HIS A 190 -1.49 -1.02 -5.65
C HIS A 190 -2.15 -2.22 -4.99
N THR A 191 -3.00 -1.97 -4.00
CA THR A 191 -3.79 -3.02 -3.35
C THR A 191 -5.22 -2.54 -3.14
N THR A 192 -6.15 -3.48 -3.11
CA THR A 192 -7.57 -3.20 -2.95
C THR A 192 -8.15 -4.03 -1.81
N ALA A 193 -9.05 -3.46 -1.04
CA ALA A 193 -9.82 -4.17 -0.01
C ALA A 193 -11.29 -3.75 -0.08
N ALA A 194 -12.19 -4.69 0.21
CA ALA A 194 -13.62 -4.44 0.19
C ALA A 194 -14.30 -5.09 1.38
N PHE A 195 -15.17 -4.35 2.07
CA PHE A 195 -16.01 -4.86 3.14
C PHE A 195 -17.46 -4.40 2.96
N ASN A 196 -18.40 -5.32 3.11
CA ASN A 196 -19.81 -4.96 3.22
C ASN A 196 -20.01 -4.13 4.49
N VAL A 197 -20.79 -3.06 4.38
CA VAL A 197 -21.25 -2.32 5.56
C VAL A 197 -22.00 -3.28 6.49
N ARG A 198 -21.68 -3.21 7.79
CA ARG A 198 -22.19 -4.16 8.79
C ARG A 198 -23.53 -3.74 9.41
N GLU A 199 -23.78 -2.44 9.49
CA GLU A 199 -25.00 -1.86 10.06
C GLU A 199 -25.81 -1.16 8.99
N ALA A 200 -27.15 -1.27 9.01
CA ALA A 200 -27.99 -0.60 8.02
C ALA A 200 -27.75 0.92 8.08
N ARG A 201 -27.54 1.57 6.92
CA ARG A 201 -27.30 3.01 6.80
C ARG A 201 -28.31 3.64 5.87
N ASP A 202 -28.58 4.91 6.08
CA ASP A 202 -29.30 5.68 5.08
C ASP A 202 -28.35 5.92 3.89
N LEU A 203 -28.75 5.42 2.73
CA LEU A 203 -28.03 5.53 1.46
C LEU A 203 -28.63 6.60 0.55
N ARG A 204 -29.66 7.33 1.01
CA ARG A 204 -30.36 8.35 0.21
C ARG A 204 -29.71 9.73 0.35
N GLU A 205 -29.28 10.07 1.56
CA GLU A 205 -28.53 11.29 1.83
C GLU A 205 -27.05 10.96 1.92
N GLY A 206 -26.25 11.46 0.97
CA GLY A 206 -24.84 11.08 0.85
C GLY A 206 -24.02 11.37 2.11
N PHE A 207 -24.28 12.50 2.79
CA PHE A 207 -23.55 12.93 3.98
C PHE A 207 -24.41 13.75 4.94
N ASN A 208 -24.33 13.47 6.24
CA ASN A 208 -24.88 14.36 7.27
C ASN A 208 -23.87 15.51 7.52
N PRO A 209 -24.28 16.78 7.34
CA PRO A 209 -23.37 17.93 7.44
C PRO A 209 -23.03 18.33 8.88
N THR A 210 -23.58 17.66 9.90
CA THR A 210 -23.44 18.06 11.32
C THR A 210 -22.79 16.96 12.18
N PRO A 211 -21.70 17.27 12.90
CA PRO A 211 -20.91 18.50 12.82
C PRO A 211 -20.19 18.61 11.46
N THR A 212 -19.93 19.84 11.02
CA THR A 212 -19.24 20.09 9.74
C THR A 212 -17.80 19.57 9.82
N GLY A 213 -17.44 18.68 8.90
CA GLY A 213 -16.07 18.19 8.73
C GLY A 213 -15.49 18.61 7.38
N THR A 214 -14.15 18.65 7.29
CA THR A 214 -13.46 18.91 6.03
C THR A 214 -13.70 17.76 5.06
N VAL A 215 -14.13 18.07 3.84
CA VAL A 215 -14.32 17.09 2.76
C VAL A 215 -12.96 16.68 2.21
N ALA A 216 -12.61 15.41 2.37
CA ALA A 216 -11.36 14.86 1.84
C ALA A 216 -11.51 14.48 0.36
N SER A 217 -11.49 15.48 -0.54
CA SER A 217 -11.76 15.29 -1.98
C SER A 217 -10.67 14.51 -2.71
N CYS A 218 -11.07 13.73 -3.71
CA CYS A 218 -10.18 12.97 -4.60
C CYS A 218 -9.66 13.76 -5.81
N THR A 219 -9.63 15.09 -5.73
CA THR A 219 -9.04 15.95 -6.76
C THR A 219 -7.52 15.83 -6.81
#